data_AF-A0A9Q3V2I1-F1
#
_entry.id   AF-A0A9Q3V2I1-F1
#
_cell.length_a   1.000
_cell.length_b   1.000
_cell.length_c   1.000
_cell.angle_alpha   90.00
_cell.angle_beta   90.00
_cell.angle_gamma   90.00
#
_symmetry.space_group_name_H-M   'P 1'
#
loop_
_entity.id
_entity.type
_entity.pdbx_description
1 polymer ?
#
loop_
_entity_poly.entity_id
_entity_poly.type
_entity_poly.pdbx_seq_one_letter_code
_entity_poly.pdbx_strand_id
1 'polypeptide(L)'
;MTKLLTFIVIIFFFACKEKSNQILLVNNQTIQEKEVQDNKIYTSCEEAITDIVKSSNAIAIKNFKNIQVRINNLTTEKISIELYVSNDISENLAEKKVSESSVGWLEFFPLTKKLQDITNDPENQELLKYDSTILEKNDISKLCGLLNVNSNSNNQNNIKCYRKENNDYSFKEICEYSGIKDFKFLYSQIAEKFQQDDLLRILPKKDTIYSTLSTPEIKYSIKKDLITINITSEGGNTILKIYHTKDKGIIESTKLID
;
A
#
# COMPACT_ATOMS: atom_id res chain seq x y z
N MET A 1 53.93 -51.69 58.76
CA MET A 1 54.37 -50.65 57.81
C MET A 1 53.10 -50.04 57.21
N THR A 2 52.63 -48.90 57.75
CA THR A 2 52.78 -47.57 57.13
C THR A 2 52.30 -47.58 55.66
N LYS A 3 51.27 -46.84 55.26
CA LYS A 3 51.12 -45.39 55.48
C LYS A 3 49.66 -44.97 55.57
N LEU A 4 49.41 -44.26 56.67
CA LEU A 4 48.44 -43.18 56.82
C LEU A 4 48.71 -42.11 55.75
N LEU A 5 47.68 -41.59 55.08
CA LEU A 5 47.76 -40.24 54.52
C LEU A 5 46.40 -39.56 54.60
N THR A 6 46.47 -38.39 55.21
CA THR A 6 45.41 -37.62 55.82
C THR A 6 45.11 -36.41 54.94
N PHE A 7 43.83 -36.01 54.88
CA PHE A 7 43.31 -34.67 54.62
C PHE A 7 43.57 -33.98 53.26
N ILE A 8 42.49 -33.55 52.59
CA ILE A 8 42.10 -32.14 52.51
C ILE A 8 40.61 -32.05 52.17
N VAL A 9 39.90 -31.33 53.04
CA VAL A 9 38.50 -30.94 52.93
C VAL A 9 38.44 -29.68 52.07
N ILE A 10 37.65 -29.69 50.99
CA ILE A 10 37.18 -28.47 50.33
C ILE A 10 35.66 -28.49 50.35
N ILE A 11 35.12 -27.70 51.27
CA ILE A 11 33.71 -27.34 51.40
C ILE A 11 33.43 -26.31 50.30
N PHE A 12 32.69 -26.70 49.26
CA PHE A 12 32.00 -25.72 48.41
C PHE A 12 30.65 -25.42 49.04
N PHE A 13 30.55 -24.22 49.61
CA PHE A 13 29.28 -23.58 49.96
C PHE A 13 28.50 -23.29 48.68
N PHE A 14 27.40 -24.02 48.48
CA PHE A 14 26.22 -23.43 47.86
C PHE A 14 25.04 -23.63 48.80
N ALA A 15 24.60 -22.51 49.37
CA ALA A 15 23.48 -22.41 50.27
C ALA A 15 22.15 -22.59 49.52
N CYS A 16 21.23 -23.32 50.18
CA CYS A 16 19.78 -23.13 50.28
C CYS A 16 18.98 -22.77 49.00
N LYS A 17 17.89 -23.46 48.66
CA LYS A 17 16.68 -23.61 49.50
C LYS A 17 15.80 -24.74 48.97
N GLU A 18 15.28 -25.53 49.91
CA GLU A 18 14.23 -26.53 49.74
C GLU A 18 12.89 -25.88 49.36
N LYS A 19 12.14 -26.50 48.42
CA LYS A 19 10.67 -26.44 48.42
C LYS A 19 10.04 -27.63 47.68
N SER A 20 9.45 -28.50 48.50
CA SER A 20 8.23 -29.31 48.33
C SER A 20 7.81 -29.77 46.93
N ASN A 21 7.79 -31.09 46.76
CA ASN A 21 6.91 -31.81 45.83
C ASN A 21 5.44 -31.41 46.05
N GLN A 22 4.70 -31.15 44.96
CA GLN A 22 3.39 -31.74 44.69
C GLN A 22 3.15 -31.81 43.16
N ILE A 23 2.41 -32.84 42.78
CA ILE A 23 2.29 -33.47 41.46
C ILE A 23 1.11 -32.87 40.68
N LEU A 24 1.30 -32.78 39.34
CA LEU A 24 0.35 -32.75 38.22
C LEU A 24 -1.09 -32.24 38.44
N LEU A 25 -1.47 -31.25 37.64
CA LEU A 25 -2.60 -31.42 36.70
C LEU A 25 -2.30 -30.66 35.40
N VAL A 26 -2.40 -31.42 34.31
CA VAL A 26 -2.26 -30.99 32.93
C VAL A 26 -3.34 -29.95 32.61
N ASN A 27 -2.93 -28.78 32.15
CA ASN A 27 -3.68 -28.08 31.12
C ASN A 27 -2.69 -27.44 30.15
N ASN A 28 -2.58 -28.06 28.97
CA ASN A 28 -1.89 -27.50 27.83
C ASN A 28 -2.68 -26.29 27.34
N GLN A 29 -2.34 -25.13 27.90
CA GLN A 29 -2.48 -23.87 27.20
C GLN A 29 -1.11 -23.23 27.26
N THR A 30 -0.26 -23.59 26.29
CA THR A 30 0.61 -22.60 25.68
C THR A 30 -0.32 -21.51 25.16
N ILE A 31 -0.65 -20.57 26.05
CA ILE A 31 -0.87 -19.20 25.68
C ILE A 31 0.41 -18.86 24.95
N GLN A 32 0.38 -18.97 23.61
CA GLN A 32 1.24 -18.15 22.79
C GLN A 32 1.03 -16.76 23.37
N GLU A 33 2.06 -16.30 24.07
CA GLU A 33 2.19 -14.93 24.47
C GLU A 33 1.99 -14.17 23.16
N LYS A 34 0.77 -13.67 22.98
CA LYS A 34 0.42 -12.82 21.86
C LYS A 34 1.20 -11.57 22.19
N GLU A 35 2.43 -11.55 21.67
CA GLU A 35 3.38 -10.47 21.82
C GLU A 35 2.56 -9.19 21.65
N VAL A 36 2.51 -8.43 22.74
CA VAL A 36 1.72 -7.21 22.84
C VAL A 36 2.31 -6.26 21.82
N GLN A 37 1.70 -6.30 20.64
CA GLN A 37 1.66 -5.33 19.56
C GLN A 37 2.67 -4.21 19.76
N ASP A 38 3.88 -4.45 19.27
CA ASP A 38 4.88 -3.38 19.18
C ASP A 38 4.25 -2.28 18.33
N ASN A 39 4.17 -1.08 18.90
CA ASN A 39 3.56 0.08 18.28
C ASN A 39 4.53 0.65 17.24
N LYS A 40 4.81 -0.16 16.22
CA LYS A 40 5.80 0.12 15.20
C LYS A 40 5.32 1.26 14.31
N ILE A 41 6.11 2.34 14.30
CA ILE A 41 5.96 3.44 13.36
C ILE A 41 6.89 3.14 12.19
N TYR A 42 6.30 2.97 11.00
CA TYR A 42 7.06 2.58 9.81
C TYR A 42 7.75 3.79 9.18
N THR A 43 8.92 3.54 8.62
CA THR A 43 9.71 4.57 7.91
C THR A 43 9.65 4.43 6.39
N SER A 44 9.22 3.27 5.88
CA SER A 44 9.01 3.02 4.45
C SER A 44 7.70 2.30 4.15
N CYS A 45 7.19 2.53 2.94
CA CYS A 45 5.97 1.88 2.45
C CYS A 45 6.15 0.37 2.38
N GLU A 46 7.29 -0.08 1.87
CA GLU A 46 7.65 -1.48 1.70
C GLU A 46 7.62 -2.24 3.02
N GLU A 47 8.12 -1.62 4.10
CA GLU A 47 8.14 -2.22 5.42
C GLU A 47 6.71 -2.38 5.97
N ALA A 48 5.89 -1.32 5.88
CA ALA A 48 4.51 -1.36 6.34
C ALA A 48 3.67 -2.40 5.56
N ILE A 49 3.85 -2.45 4.24
CA ILE A 49 3.15 -3.40 3.37
C ILE A 49 3.60 -4.83 3.65
N THR A 50 4.89 -5.05 3.88
CA THR A 50 5.41 -6.36 4.26
C THR A 50 4.74 -6.86 5.54
N ASP A 51 4.58 -6.02 6.56
CA ASP A 51 3.99 -6.42 7.84
C ASP A 51 2.45 -6.57 7.74
N ILE A 52 1.77 -5.75 6.93
CA ILE A 52 0.35 -5.96 6.58
C ILE A 52 0.15 -7.34 5.93
N VAL A 53 0.98 -7.68 4.95
CA VAL A 53 0.89 -8.95 4.24
C VAL A 53 1.23 -10.13 5.14
N LYS A 54 2.32 -10.05 5.91
CA LYS A 54 2.77 -11.13 6.79
C LYS A 54 1.80 -11.40 7.94
N SER A 55 1.07 -10.38 8.40
CA SER A 55 0.01 -10.55 9.40
C SER A 55 -1.32 -11.05 8.81
N SER A 56 -1.41 -11.16 7.48
CA SER A 56 -2.65 -11.56 6.81
C SER A 56 -2.92 -13.06 6.84
N ASN A 57 -4.16 -13.45 6.53
CA ASN A 57 -4.57 -14.84 6.36
C ASN A 57 -4.39 -15.38 4.93
N ALA A 58 -3.65 -14.68 4.05
CA ALA A 58 -3.41 -15.07 2.66
C ALA A 58 -2.92 -16.52 2.55
N ILE A 59 -3.42 -17.25 1.56
CA ILE A 59 -3.11 -18.68 1.39
C ILE A 59 -1.61 -18.88 1.13
N ALA A 60 -1.00 -18.00 0.34
CA ALA A 60 0.43 -18.04 0.07
C ALA A 60 1.25 -18.04 1.38
N ILE A 61 0.91 -17.16 2.34
CA ILE A 61 1.59 -17.05 3.65
C ILE A 61 1.55 -18.35 4.45
N LYS A 62 0.48 -19.15 4.30
CA LYS A 62 0.35 -20.45 4.98
C LYS A 62 1.13 -21.56 4.29
N ASN A 63 1.20 -21.50 2.96
CA ASN A 63 1.66 -22.63 2.14
C ASN A 63 3.15 -22.57 1.78
N PHE A 64 3.74 -21.38 1.72
CA PHE A 64 5.13 -21.20 1.34
C PHE A 64 5.99 -20.74 2.52
N LYS A 65 7.21 -21.28 2.60
CA LYS A 65 8.24 -20.81 3.55
C LYS A 65 9.08 -19.73 2.88
N ASN A 66 9.64 -18.81 3.67
CA ASN A 66 10.55 -17.75 3.21
C ASN A 66 9.97 -16.86 2.10
N ILE A 67 8.67 -16.56 2.20
CA ILE A 67 8.01 -15.64 1.27
C ILE A 67 8.63 -14.25 1.41
N GLN A 68 8.92 -13.68 0.26
CA GLN A 68 9.28 -12.29 0.11
C GLN A 68 8.10 -11.52 -0.45
N VAL A 69 8.02 -10.26 -0.05
CA VAL A 69 6.95 -9.34 -0.41
C VAL A 69 7.60 -8.17 -1.13
N ARG A 70 7.12 -7.84 -2.32
CA ARG A 70 7.50 -6.61 -3.01
C ARG A 70 6.29 -5.87 -3.52
N ILE A 71 6.38 -4.55 -3.54
CA ILE A 71 5.41 -3.71 -4.21
C ILE A 71 5.69 -3.82 -5.71
N ASN A 72 4.75 -4.40 -6.45
CA ASN A 72 4.86 -4.54 -7.91
C ASN A 72 4.41 -3.25 -8.61
N ASN A 73 3.33 -2.64 -8.14
CA ASN A 73 2.83 -1.39 -8.69
C ASN A 73 2.13 -0.54 -7.62
N LEU A 74 2.24 0.78 -7.77
CA LEU A 74 1.59 1.78 -6.94
C LEU A 74 0.73 2.67 -7.82
N THR A 75 -0.55 2.77 -7.48
CA THR A 75 -1.50 3.70 -8.10
C THR A 75 -2.13 4.56 -7.02
N THR A 76 -2.79 5.65 -7.38
CA THR A 76 -3.48 6.52 -6.41
C THR A 76 -4.56 5.81 -5.58
N GLU A 77 -5.03 4.64 -6.01
CA GLU A 77 -6.13 3.91 -5.38
C GLU A 77 -5.66 2.68 -4.61
N LYS A 78 -4.64 1.98 -5.13
CA LYS A 78 -4.21 0.68 -4.63
C LYS A 78 -2.72 0.44 -4.79
N ILE A 79 -2.24 -0.47 -3.96
CA ILE A 79 -0.90 -1.05 -3.97
C ILE A 79 -1.05 -2.49 -4.46
N SER A 80 -0.49 -2.79 -5.63
CA SER A 80 -0.39 -4.17 -6.13
C SER A 80 0.90 -4.79 -5.60
N ILE A 81 0.76 -5.94 -4.96
CA ILE A 81 1.80 -6.59 -4.17
C ILE A 81 2.05 -7.97 -4.73
N GLU A 82 3.32 -8.29 -4.96
CA GLU A 82 3.73 -9.62 -5.37
C GLU A 82 4.34 -10.37 -4.18
N LEU A 83 3.89 -11.61 -4.01
CA LEU A 83 4.48 -12.58 -3.10
C LEU A 83 5.32 -13.53 -3.94
N TYR A 84 6.60 -13.69 -3.59
CA TYR A 84 7.50 -14.58 -4.32
C TYR A 84 8.41 -15.35 -3.38
N VAL A 85 8.93 -16.48 -3.87
CA VAL A 85 9.96 -17.27 -3.20
C VAL A 85 11.21 -17.30 -4.06
N SER A 86 12.37 -17.35 -3.40
CA SER A 86 13.67 -17.49 -4.06
C SER A 86 14.18 -18.90 -3.87
N ASN A 87 14.41 -19.61 -4.97
CA ASN A 87 14.95 -20.96 -4.99
C ASN A 87 16.41 -20.92 -5.44
N ASP A 88 17.28 -21.63 -4.73
CA ASP A 88 18.65 -21.86 -5.16
C ASP A 88 18.65 -22.90 -6.30
N ILE A 89 19.13 -22.50 -7.46
CA ILE A 89 19.23 -23.33 -8.68
C ILE A 89 20.69 -23.50 -9.11
N SER A 90 21.63 -23.31 -8.19
CA SER A 90 23.07 -23.42 -8.45
C SER A 90 23.44 -24.87 -8.79
N GLU A 91 24.10 -25.06 -9.92
CA GLU A 91 24.64 -26.37 -10.31
C GLU A 91 25.94 -26.71 -9.57
N ASN A 92 26.64 -25.70 -9.05
CA ASN A 92 27.84 -25.87 -8.23
C ASN A 92 27.95 -24.77 -7.15
N LEU A 93 28.72 -25.03 -6.09
CA LEU A 93 28.86 -24.13 -4.93
C LEU A 93 29.63 -22.82 -5.22
N ALA A 94 30.27 -22.70 -6.39
CA ALA A 94 31.04 -21.51 -6.76
C ALA A 94 30.18 -20.46 -7.49
N GLU A 95 29.07 -20.86 -8.12
CA GLU A 95 28.14 -19.99 -8.83
C GLU A 95 26.76 -20.01 -8.18
N LYS A 96 26.53 -19.11 -7.22
CA LYS A 96 25.20 -18.96 -6.62
C LYS A 96 24.21 -18.39 -7.64
N LYS A 97 23.26 -19.21 -8.11
CA LYS A 97 22.16 -18.83 -9.00
C LYS A 97 20.84 -18.96 -8.24
N VAL A 98 20.04 -17.89 -8.27
CA VAL A 98 18.74 -17.83 -7.59
C VAL A 98 17.67 -17.59 -8.64
N SER A 99 16.59 -18.36 -8.58
CA SER A 99 15.38 -18.16 -9.39
C SER A 99 14.24 -17.71 -8.49
N GLU A 100 13.56 -16.64 -8.88
CA GLU A 100 12.37 -16.16 -8.20
C GLU A 100 11.12 -16.77 -8.84
N SER A 101 10.15 -17.14 -8.02
CA SER A 101 8.86 -17.62 -8.48
C SER A 101 7.75 -16.89 -7.73
N SER A 102 6.87 -16.20 -8.46
CA SER A 102 5.68 -15.59 -7.91
C SER A 102 4.73 -16.67 -7.39
N VAL A 103 4.27 -16.52 -6.16
CA VAL A 103 3.39 -17.47 -5.46
C VAL A 103 2.09 -16.82 -4.98
N GLY A 104 1.93 -15.50 -5.21
CA GLY A 104 0.69 -14.81 -4.92
C GLY A 104 0.70 -13.35 -5.38
N TRP A 105 -0.49 -12.83 -5.61
CA TRP A 105 -0.75 -11.45 -6.00
C TRP A 105 -1.83 -10.88 -5.11
N LEU A 106 -1.53 -9.77 -4.43
CA LEU A 106 -2.46 -9.09 -3.54
C LEU A 106 -2.70 -7.65 -3.97
N GLU A 107 -3.85 -7.10 -3.60
CA GLU A 107 -4.15 -5.68 -3.74
C GLU A 107 -4.52 -5.10 -2.38
N PHE A 108 -3.80 -4.06 -1.97
CA PHE A 108 -4.14 -3.28 -0.79
C PHE A 108 -4.71 -1.94 -1.18
N PHE A 109 -5.87 -1.60 -0.61
CA PHE A 109 -6.57 -0.33 -0.82
C PHE A 109 -6.50 0.50 0.46
N PRO A 110 -5.56 1.45 0.59
CA PRO A 110 -5.36 2.19 1.82
C PRO A 110 -6.59 2.96 2.31
N LEU A 111 -7.39 3.50 1.38
CA LEU A 111 -8.61 4.26 1.68
C LEU A 111 -9.68 3.40 2.37
N THR A 112 -9.94 2.21 1.82
CA THR A 112 -10.97 1.30 2.33
C THR A 112 -10.41 0.31 3.34
N LYS A 113 -9.08 0.28 3.52
CA LYS A 113 -8.34 -0.64 4.39
C LYS A 113 -8.57 -2.10 4.01
N LYS A 114 -8.89 -2.37 2.73
CA LYS A 114 -9.11 -3.72 2.23
C LYS A 114 -7.82 -4.29 1.69
N LEU A 115 -7.53 -5.52 2.06
CA LEU A 115 -6.49 -6.36 1.45
C LEU A 115 -7.20 -7.50 0.72
N GLN A 116 -6.91 -7.70 -0.55
CA GLN A 116 -7.56 -8.71 -1.38
C GLN A 116 -6.52 -9.63 -2.01
N ASP A 117 -6.83 -10.92 -2.08
CA ASP A 117 -6.07 -11.91 -2.84
C ASP A 117 -6.66 -12.02 -4.24
N ILE A 118 -5.81 -11.79 -5.24
CA ILE A 118 -6.16 -11.82 -6.67
C ILE A 118 -5.41 -12.94 -7.40
N THR A 119 -4.76 -13.85 -6.67
CA THR A 119 -3.86 -14.87 -7.23
C THR A 119 -4.57 -15.84 -8.17
N ASN A 120 -5.77 -16.30 -7.80
CA ASN A 120 -6.51 -17.32 -8.54
C ASN A 120 -7.57 -16.72 -9.47
N ASP A 121 -8.22 -15.64 -9.04
CA ASP A 121 -9.32 -15.01 -9.76
C ASP A 121 -9.28 -13.47 -9.53
N PRO A 122 -8.79 -12.70 -10.50
CA PRO A 122 -8.78 -11.24 -10.42
C PRO A 122 -10.19 -10.60 -10.41
N GLU A 123 -11.22 -11.30 -10.89
CA GLU A 123 -12.60 -10.82 -10.94
C GLU A 123 -13.37 -11.17 -9.66
N ASN A 124 -13.10 -12.34 -9.04
CA ASN A 124 -13.70 -12.76 -7.77
C ASN A 124 -12.66 -12.85 -6.66
N GLN A 125 -12.25 -11.69 -6.17
CA GLN A 125 -11.16 -11.54 -5.23
C GLN A 125 -11.55 -11.96 -3.80
N GLU A 126 -10.66 -12.67 -3.10
CA GLU A 126 -10.88 -13.04 -1.69
C GLU A 126 -10.48 -11.88 -0.77
N LEU A 127 -11.38 -11.42 0.10
CA LEU A 127 -11.05 -10.40 1.10
C LEU A 127 -10.28 -11.02 2.27
N LEU A 128 -9.07 -10.52 2.50
CA LEU A 128 -8.16 -10.99 3.53
C LEU A 128 -8.34 -10.21 4.84
N LYS A 129 -8.10 -10.92 5.95
CA LYS A 129 -7.95 -10.36 7.30
C LYS A 129 -6.47 -10.21 7.59
N TYR A 130 -6.09 -9.10 8.21
CA TYR A 130 -4.74 -8.82 8.66
C TYR A 130 -4.78 -8.01 9.97
N ASP A 131 -3.63 -7.73 10.57
CA ASP A 131 -3.57 -6.90 11.77
C ASP A 131 -3.85 -5.42 11.42
N SER A 132 -5.09 -4.98 11.69
CA SER A 132 -5.51 -3.61 11.38
C SER A 132 -4.88 -2.55 12.27
N THR A 133 -4.27 -2.92 13.41
CA THR A 133 -3.64 -1.96 14.33
C THR A 133 -2.43 -1.27 13.69
N ILE A 134 -1.82 -1.91 12.69
CA ILE A 134 -0.75 -1.33 11.85
C ILE A 134 -1.20 0.02 11.28
N LEU A 135 -2.49 0.18 10.99
CA LEU A 135 -3.06 1.40 10.39
C LEU A 135 -3.41 2.50 11.40
N GLU A 136 -3.41 2.22 12.71
CA GLU A 136 -3.86 3.20 13.72
C GLU A 136 -2.85 4.33 13.91
N LYS A 137 -1.56 4.06 13.72
CA LYS A 137 -0.46 5.03 13.90
C LYS A 137 0.29 5.36 12.62
N ASN A 138 -0.05 4.70 11.51
CA ASN A 138 0.64 4.84 10.24
C ASN A 138 -0.34 5.24 9.15
N ASP A 139 -0.12 6.44 8.59
CA ASP A 139 -0.79 6.86 7.36
C ASP A 139 -0.10 6.18 6.18
N ILE A 140 -0.58 4.97 5.84
CA ILE A 140 -0.02 4.16 4.74
C ILE A 140 -0.07 4.91 3.43
N SER A 141 -1.12 5.70 3.19
CA SER A 141 -1.22 6.48 1.97
C SER A 141 -0.11 7.52 1.87
N LYS A 142 0.13 8.28 2.93
CA LYS A 142 1.26 9.23 2.98
C LYS A 142 2.60 8.52 2.84
N LEU A 143 2.78 7.40 3.53
CA LEU A 143 4.02 6.62 3.55
C LEU A 143 4.36 6.07 2.16
N CYS A 144 3.34 5.68 1.41
CA CYS A 144 3.46 5.13 0.06
C CYS A 144 3.40 6.18 -1.05
N GLY A 145 3.40 7.47 -0.71
CA GLY A 145 3.25 8.55 -1.70
C GLY A 145 1.91 8.53 -2.44
N LEU A 146 0.93 7.81 -1.89
CA LEU A 146 -0.42 7.72 -2.40
C LEU A 146 -1.17 8.93 -1.91
N LEU A 147 -1.32 9.92 -2.78
CA LEU A 147 -2.05 11.13 -2.45
C LEU A 147 -3.52 10.78 -2.18
N ASN A 148 -3.84 10.52 -0.90
CA ASN A 148 -5.20 10.60 -0.42
C ASN A 148 -5.60 12.07 -0.41
N VAL A 149 -6.37 12.46 -1.41
CA VAL A 149 -7.26 13.61 -1.28
C VAL A 149 -8.40 13.17 -0.37
N ASN A 150 -8.18 13.16 0.96
CA ASN A 150 -9.14 13.63 1.98
C ASN A 150 -8.60 13.55 3.43
N SER A 151 -8.54 14.75 4.04
CA SER A 151 -8.95 15.04 5.43
C SER A 151 -8.01 14.76 6.61
N ASN A 152 -6.89 15.50 6.68
CA ASN A 152 -6.48 16.36 7.81
C ASN A 152 -5.03 16.83 7.62
N SER A 153 -4.85 17.67 6.60
CA SER A 153 -3.71 18.58 6.55
C SER A 153 -4.25 19.95 6.92
N ASN A 154 -3.80 20.47 8.06
CA ASN A 154 -3.98 21.87 8.42
C ASN A 154 -3.17 22.73 7.44
N ASN A 155 -3.71 22.92 6.25
CA ASN A 155 -3.57 24.13 5.45
C ASN A 155 -4.63 24.17 4.34
N GLN A 156 -5.51 25.17 4.47
CA GLN A 156 -6.58 25.63 3.59
C GLN A 156 -7.95 24.94 3.70
N ASN A 157 -8.85 25.60 4.44
CA ASN A 157 -10.31 25.46 4.45
C ASN A 157 -10.99 25.67 3.07
N ASN A 158 -10.27 25.54 1.96
CA ASN A 158 -10.72 26.01 0.64
C ASN A 158 -10.89 24.91 -0.41
N ILE A 159 -10.69 23.61 -0.11
CA ILE A 159 -10.85 22.56 -1.12
C ILE A 159 -11.65 21.39 -0.53
N LYS A 160 -12.70 20.95 -1.22
CA LYS A 160 -13.55 19.81 -0.85
C LYS A 160 -13.63 18.83 -2.01
N CYS A 161 -13.10 17.62 -1.85
CA CYS A 161 -13.18 16.58 -2.87
C CYS A 161 -14.03 15.40 -2.41
N TYR A 162 -14.82 14.86 -3.33
CA TYR A 162 -15.66 13.69 -3.07
C TYR A 162 -15.76 12.81 -4.31
N ARG A 163 -15.88 11.51 -4.08
CA ARG A 163 -16.05 10.49 -5.13
C ARG A 163 -17.52 10.06 -5.16
N LYS A 164 -18.05 9.93 -6.36
CA LYS A 164 -19.36 9.34 -6.67
C LYS A 164 -19.12 8.12 -7.55
N GLU A 165 -19.49 6.96 -7.04
CA GLU A 165 -19.53 5.72 -7.82
C GLU A 165 -20.71 5.78 -8.79
N ASN A 166 -20.49 5.44 -10.05
CA ASN A 166 -21.56 5.34 -11.05
C ASN A 166 -21.95 3.86 -11.26
N ASN A 167 -20.96 2.97 -11.35
CA ASN A 167 -21.07 1.50 -11.41
C ASN A 167 -19.70 0.87 -11.08
N ASP A 168 -19.61 -0.47 -11.09
CA ASP A 168 -18.39 -1.21 -10.72
C ASP A 168 -17.14 -0.89 -11.58
N TYR A 169 -17.33 -0.25 -12.75
CA TYR A 169 -16.27 0.04 -13.73
C TYR A 169 -16.06 1.54 -13.99
N SER A 170 -16.76 2.42 -13.28
CA SER A 170 -16.58 3.86 -13.43
C SER A 170 -16.87 4.63 -12.15
N PHE A 171 -15.96 5.55 -11.84
CA PHE A 171 -16.14 6.51 -10.75
C PHE A 171 -15.93 7.93 -11.25
N LYS A 172 -16.60 8.86 -10.58
CA LYS A 172 -16.47 10.29 -10.79
C LYS A 172 -15.90 10.92 -9.52
N GLU A 173 -14.74 11.54 -9.61
CA GLU A 173 -14.19 12.38 -8.56
C GLU A 173 -14.51 13.84 -8.86
N ILE A 174 -14.95 14.59 -7.85
CA ILE A 174 -15.28 16.01 -7.94
C ILE A 174 -14.53 16.75 -6.85
N CYS A 175 -13.70 17.71 -7.24
CA CYS A 175 -12.99 18.62 -6.35
C CYS A 175 -13.50 20.05 -6.48
N GLU A 176 -14.02 20.59 -5.38
CA GLU A 176 -14.50 21.96 -5.26
C GLU A 176 -13.46 22.85 -4.59
N TYR A 177 -13.05 23.92 -5.25
CA TYR A 177 -12.13 24.93 -4.75
C TYR A 177 -12.93 26.19 -4.39
N SER A 178 -12.90 26.57 -3.12
CA SER A 178 -13.56 27.75 -2.57
C SER A 178 -12.87 29.02 -3.06
N GLY A 179 -13.70 29.99 -3.46
CA GLY A 179 -13.25 31.17 -4.19
C GLY A 179 -13.01 30.85 -5.66
N ILE A 180 -13.29 31.81 -6.53
CA ILE A 180 -13.09 31.64 -7.97
C ILE A 180 -11.57 31.61 -8.24
N LYS A 181 -11.04 30.40 -8.48
CA LYS A 181 -9.65 30.18 -8.90
C LYS A 181 -9.57 30.17 -10.41
N ASP A 182 -8.58 30.81 -11.03
CA ASP A 182 -8.48 30.79 -12.50
C ASP A 182 -8.19 29.38 -13.06
N PHE A 183 -8.44 29.20 -14.35
CA PHE A 183 -8.26 27.90 -15.01
C PHE A 183 -6.82 27.39 -15.01
N LYS A 184 -5.82 28.26 -14.99
CA LYS A 184 -4.41 27.83 -14.95
C LYS A 184 -4.08 27.25 -13.59
N PHE A 185 -4.56 27.90 -12.51
CA PHE A 185 -4.45 27.36 -11.16
C PHE A 185 -5.11 25.99 -11.07
N LEU A 186 -6.38 25.88 -11.47
CA LEU A 186 -7.12 24.61 -11.40
C LEU A 186 -6.43 23.52 -12.24
N TYR A 187 -5.92 23.86 -13.42
CA TYR A 187 -5.17 22.93 -14.24
C TYR A 187 -3.87 22.44 -13.58
N SER A 188 -3.12 23.32 -12.89
CA SER A 188 -1.88 22.93 -12.22
C SER A 188 -2.12 21.86 -11.15
N GLN A 189 -3.26 21.93 -10.46
CA GLN A 189 -3.65 20.95 -9.44
C GLN A 189 -3.84 19.53 -10.01
N ILE A 190 -4.03 19.43 -11.32
CA ILE A 190 -4.14 18.16 -12.04
C ILE A 190 -2.78 17.81 -12.65
N ALA A 191 -2.19 18.72 -13.42
CA ALA A 191 -0.94 18.47 -14.16
C ALA A 191 0.23 18.04 -13.25
N GLU A 192 0.26 18.50 -11.99
CA GLU A 192 1.26 18.09 -11.00
C GLU A 192 1.10 16.63 -10.52
N LYS A 193 -0.10 16.04 -10.66
CA LYS A 193 -0.42 14.68 -10.19
C LYS A 193 -0.19 13.59 -11.24
N PHE A 194 -0.09 13.99 -12.51
CA PHE A 194 0.16 13.09 -13.63
C PHE A 194 1.68 12.93 -13.84
N GLN A 195 2.14 11.81 -14.40
CA GLN A 195 3.57 11.65 -14.68
C GLN A 195 4.04 12.72 -15.66
N GLN A 196 5.35 12.99 -15.71
CA GLN A 196 5.91 14.14 -16.43
C GLN A 196 5.53 14.25 -17.91
N ASP A 197 5.10 13.14 -18.53
CA ASP A 197 4.74 13.03 -19.94
C ASP A 197 3.24 12.82 -20.20
N ASP A 198 2.43 12.64 -19.15
CA ASP A 198 1.01 12.31 -19.27
C ASP A 198 0.12 13.52 -19.52
N LEU A 199 0.56 14.75 -19.23
CA LEU A 199 -0.17 15.99 -19.54
C LEU A 199 0.82 17.09 -19.89
N LEU A 200 0.37 18.08 -20.67
CA LEU A 200 1.18 19.27 -20.94
C LEU A 200 1.42 20.03 -19.63
N ARG A 201 2.67 20.41 -19.34
CA ARG A 201 2.98 21.17 -18.11
C ARG A 201 2.23 22.50 -17.99
N ILE A 202 1.84 23.08 -19.12
CA ILE A 202 1.12 24.35 -19.20
C ILE A 202 -0.16 24.12 -19.99
N LEU A 203 -1.29 24.61 -19.43
CA LEU A 203 -2.58 24.59 -20.10
C LEU A 203 -2.48 25.27 -21.49
N PRO A 204 -2.82 24.58 -22.59
CA PRO A 204 -2.79 25.17 -23.91
C PRO A 204 -3.83 26.29 -24.05
N LYS A 205 -3.55 27.26 -24.93
CA LYS A 205 -4.41 28.44 -25.16
C LYS A 205 -5.62 28.17 -26.07
N LYS A 206 -5.62 27.03 -26.77
CA LYS A 206 -6.62 26.63 -27.75
C LYS A 206 -6.75 25.10 -27.77
N ASP A 207 -7.76 24.60 -28.46
CA ASP A 207 -7.91 23.18 -28.70
C ASP A 207 -6.60 22.58 -29.23
N THR A 208 -6.18 21.50 -28.58
CA THR A 208 -4.86 20.90 -28.79
C THR A 208 -4.99 19.39 -28.69
N ILE A 209 -4.35 18.68 -29.61
CA ILE A 209 -4.16 17.23 -29.53
C ILE A 209 -2.68 17.00 -29.24
N TYR A 210 -2.40 16.16 -28.25
CA TYR A 210 -1.07 15.81 -27.82
C TYR A 210 -0.99 14.28 -27.70
N SER A 211 0.05 13.70 -28.30
CA SER A 211 0.36 12.29 -28.20
C SER A 211 1.87 12.14 -28.33
N THR A 212 2.45 11.19 -27.59
CA THR A 212 3.84 10.76 -27.76
C THR A 212 3.87 9.28 -28.11
N LEU A 213 5.05 8.77 -28.49
CA LEU A 213 5.26 7.35 -28.79
C LEU A 213 4.91 6.42 -27.61
N SER A 214 4.88 6.93 -26.39
CA SER A 214 4.65 6.19 -25.14
C SER A 214 3.45 6.67 -24.34
N THR A 215 2.67 7.65 -24.84
CA THR A 215 1.55 8.23 -24.06
C THR A 215 0.19 8.05 -24.75
N PRO A 216 -0.87 7.86 -23.96
CA PRO A 216 -2.24 7.88 -24.45
C PRO A 216 -2.55 9.16 -25.25
N GLU A 217 -3.44 9.07 -26.23
CA GLU A 217 -3.85 10.27 -26.99
C GLU A 217 -4.61 11.23 -26.06
N ILE A 218 -4.20 12.51 -26.08
CA ILE A 218 -4.77 13.54 -25.20
C ILE A 218 -5.38 14.65 -26.03
N LYS A 219 -6.67 14.90 -25.81
CA LYS A 219 -7.44 15.92 -26.51
C LYS A 219 -7.89 16.99 -25.53
N TYR A 220 -7.32 18.19 -25.65
CA TYR A 220 -7.71 19.40 -24.93
C TYR A 220 -8.77 20.15 -25.74
N SER A 221 -9.92 20.42 -25.14
CA SER A 221 -10.92 21.37 -25.63
C SER A 221 -11.01 22.55 -24.68
N ILE A 222 -10.66 23.73 -25.17
CA ILE A 222 -10.51 24.97 -24.40
C ILE A 222 -11.64 25.92 -24.76
N LYS A 223 -12.69 25.95 -23.93
CA LYS A 223 -13.80 26.92 -24.06
C LYS A 223 -13.72 27.93 -22.93
N LYS A 224 -14.44 29.05 -23.11
CA LYS A 224 -14.46 30.17 -22.17
C LYS A 224 -14.82 29.74 -20.73
N ASP A 225 -15.79 28.85 -20.58
CA ASP A 225 -16.37 28.49 -19.28
C ASP A 225 -16.09 27.02 -18.90
N LEU A 226 -15.47 26.25 -19.80
CA LEU A 226 -15.22 24.83 -19.61
C LEU A 226 -13.97 24.40 -20.36
N ILE A 227 -13.06 23.75 -19.65
CA ILE A 227 -11.97 22.99 -20.24
C ILE A 227 -12.32 21.52 -20.12
N THR A 228 -12.17 20.77 -21.21
CA THR A 228 -12.29 19.31 -21.21
C THR A 228 -10.99 18.70 -21.70
N ILE A 229 -10.50 17.68 -21.01
CA ILE A 229 -9.31 16.93 -21.38
C ILE A 229 -9.71 15.47 -21.45
N ASN A 230 -9.64 14.88 -22.63
CA ASN A 230 -9.87 13.44 -22.82
C ASN A 230 -8.52 12.76 -22.96
N ILE A 231 -8.29 11.71 -22.17
CA ILE A 231 -7.08 10.89 -22.15
C ILE A 231 -7.52 9.47 -22.54
N THR A 232 -7.08 8.99 -23.70
CA THR A 232 -7.45 7.68 -24.23
C THR A 232 -6.27 6.73 -24.19
N SER A 233 -6.39 5.67 -23.38
CA SER A 233 -5.36 4.64 -23.17
C SER A 233 -5.93 3.24 -23.46
N GLU A 234 -5.05 2.24 -23.56
CA GLU A 234 -5.47 0.84 -23.73
C GLU A 234 -6.32 0.33 -22.55
N GLY A 235 -6.14 0.88 -21.34
CA GLY A 235 -6.90 0.52 -20.14
C GLY A 235 -8.17 1.36 -19.92
N GLY A 236 -8.64 2.05 -20.96
CA GLY A 236 -9.85 2.86 -20.93
C GLY A 236 -9.61 4.38 -21.03
N ASN A 237 -10.68 5.13 -20.80
CA ASN A 237 -10.74 6.57 -21.05
C ASN A 237 -10.90 7.37 -19.75
N THR A 238 -10.09 8.43 -19.60
CA THR A 238 -10.26 9.41 -18.53
C THR A 238 -10.71 10.76 -19.09
N ILE A 239 -11.77 11.32 -18.54
CA ILE A 239 -12.32 12.62 -18.92
C ILE A 239 -12.19 13.58 -17.73
N LEU A 240 -11.40 14.63 -17.92
CA LEU A 240 -11.26 15.73 -16.98
C LEU A 240 -12.09 16.92 -17.45
N LYS A 241 -12.84 17.54 -16.53
CA LYS A 241 -13.55 18.80 -16.76
C LYS A 241 -13.13 19.83 -15.74
N ILE A 242 -12.79 21.04 -16.20
CA ILE A 242 -12.46 22.17 -15.33
C ILE A 242 -13.43 23.30 -15.66
N TYR A 243 -14.19 23.76 -14.69
CA TYR A 243 -15.21 24.81 -14.87
C TYR A 243 -15.42 25.59 -13.58
N HIS A 244 -16.15 26.70 -13.67
CA HIS A 244 -16.59 27.48 -12.51
C HIS A 244 -18.07 27.27 -12.24
N THR A 245 -18.41 27.25 -10.95
CA THR A 245 -19.77 27.53 -10.46
C THR A 245 -19.71 28.84 -9.68
N LYS A 246 -20.88 29.41 -9.33
CA LYS A 246 -21.03 30.79 -8.82
C LYS A 246 -19.86 31.32 -7.96
N ASP A 247 -19.42 30.55 -6.98
CA ASP A 247 -18.38 30.91 -6.02
C ASP A 247 -17.20 29.92 -5.95
N LYS A 248 -17.14 28.94 -6.87
CA LYS A 248 -16.18 27.82 -6.78
C LYS A 248 -15.55 27.47 -8.12
N GLY A 249 -14.26 27.12 -8.08
CA GLY A 249 -13.62 26.37 -9.16
C GLY A 249 -13.88 24.87 -8.99
N ILE A 250 -14.19 24.16 -10.06
CA ILE A 250 -14.51 22.74 -10.04
C ILE A 250 -13.57 21.98 -10.96
N ILE A 251 -13.08 20.85 -10.48
CA ILE A 251 -12.42 19.82 -11.28
C ILE A 251 -13.23 18.54 -11.15
N GLU A 252 -13.68 17.99 -12.27
CA GLU A 252 -14.29 16.65 -12.33
C GLU A 252 -13.36 15.71 -13.09
N SER A 253 -13.11 14.53 -12.53
CA SER A 253 -12.43 13.43 -13.19
C SER A 253 -13.40 12.26 -13.31
N THR A 254 -13.61 11.76 -14.52
CA THR A 254 -14.42 10.56 -14.78
C THR A 254 -13.53 9.52 -15.43
N LYS A 255 -13.37 8.37 -14.79
CA LYS A 255 -12.63 7.24 -15.33
C LYS A 255 -13.63 6.20 -15.84
N LEU A 256 -13.50 5.83 -17.10
CA LEU A 256 -14.25 4.78 -17.77
C LEU A 256 -13.27 3.66 -18.06
N ILE A 257 -13.48 2.51 -17.42
CA ILE A 257 -12.71 1.30 -17.69
C ILE A 257 -13.47 0.54 -18.78
N ASP A 258 -12.78 0.21 -19.86
CA ASP A 258 -13.32 -0.57 -20.97
C ASP A 258 -13.35 -2.08 -20.62
#